data_AF-A0A068T0P3-F1
#
_entry.id   AF-A0A068T0P3-F1
#
_cell.length_a   1.000
_cell.length_b   1.000
_cell.length_c   1.000
_cell.angle_alpha   90.00
_cell.angle_beta   90.00
_cell.angle_gamma   90.00
#
_symmetry.space_group_name_H-M   'P 1'
#
loop_
_entity.id
_entity.type
_entity.pdbx_description
1 polymer ?
#
loop_
_entity_poly.entity_id
_entity_poly.type
_entity_poly.pdbx_seq_one_letter_code
_entity_poly.pdbx_strand_id
1 'polypeptide(L)' 'MNQELEQGSLVEKMERHIAAQKATAKTVREWDEKRPVERVSPVIYAAALAAASKEDEAARLSLCTNQPTETNPTAS' A
#
# COMPACT_ATOMS: atom_id res chain seq x y z
N MET A 1 23.78 3.00 -9.03
CA MET A 1 22.38 2.75 -9.40
C MET A 1 21.54 2.80 -8.13
N ASN A 2 21.03 3.99 -7.85
CA ASN A 2 19.83 4.36 -7.08
C ASN A 2 19.17 3.28 -6.22
N GLN A 3 19.67 3.05 -5.00
CA GLN A 3 18.96 2.34 -3.93
C GLN A 3 18.52 3.27 -2.77
N GLU A 4 18.83 4.57 -2.83
CA GLU A 4 18.56 5.52 -1.75
C GLU A 4 17.11 6.04 -1.70
N LEU A 5 16.24 5.63 -2.63
CA LEU A 5 14.82 6.02 -2.62
C LEU A 5 13.93 5.07 -1.78
N GLU A 6 14.48 3.97 -1.25
CA GLU A 6 13.75 2.94 -0.46
C GLU A 6 13.93 3.09 1.07
N GLN A 7 14.64 4.13 1.54
CA GLN A 7 14.87 4.38 2.96
C GLN A 7 14.03 5.55 3.49
N GLY A 8 12.71 5.49 3.31
CA GLY A 8 11.82 6.30 4.13
C GLY A 8 11.92 5.86 5.60
N SER A 9 11.80 6.79 6.54
CA SER A 9 11.67 6.44 7.96
C SER A 9 10.48 5.51 8.18
N LEU A 10 10.47 4.76 9.28
CA LEU A 10 9.34 3.88 9.62
C LEU A 10 8.00 4.64 9.61
N VAL A 11 8.00 5.91 10.03
CA VAL A 11 6.83 6.79 10.01
C VAL A 11 6.34 7.01 8.58
N GLU A 12 7.21 7.36 7.65
CA GLU A 12 6.84 7.59 6.25
C GLU A 12 6.33 6.31 5.57
N LYS A 13 6.92 5.16 5.91
CA LYS A 13 6.45 3.84 5.43
C LYS A 13 5.06 3.51 5.98
N MET A 14 4.78 3.83 7.24
CA MET A 14 3.47 3.66 7.86
C MET A 14 2.43 4.58 7.24
N GLU A 15 2.75 5.85 7.01
CA GLU A 15 1.87 6.81 6.35
C GLU A 15 1.50 6.35 4.93
N ARG A 16 2.49 5.88 4.16
CA ARG A 16 2.26 5.32 2.82
C ARG A 16 1.34 4.09 2.87
N HIS A 17 1.54 3.19 3.83
CA HIS A 17 0.67 2.03 4.00
C HIS A 17 -0.77 2.44 4.34
N ILE A 18 -0.97 3.39 5.28
CA ILE A 18 -2.30 3.90 5.62
C ILE A 18 -2.97 4.57 4.40
N ALA A 19 -2.22 5.32 3.61
CA ALA A 19 -2.74 5.94 2.39
C ALA A 19 -3.16 4.88 1.35
N ALA A 20 -2.35 3.83 1.16
CA ALA A 20 -2.65 2.74 0.25
C ALA A 20 -3.90 1.93 0.69
N GLN A 21 -4.05 1.66 1.99
CA GLN A 21 -5.26 1.04 2.54
C GLN A 21 -6.51 1.89 2.29
N LYS A 22 -6.42 3.21 2.52
CA LYS A 22 -7.53 4.14 2.27
C LYS A 22 -7.91 4.19 0.78
N ALA A 23 -6.92 4.21 -0.11
CA ALA A 23 -7.16 4.19 -1.55
C ALA A 23 -7.86 2.89 -1.98
N THR A 24 -7.37 1.74 -1.49
CA THR A 24 -7.98 0.43 -1.76
C THR A 24 -9.43 0.38 -1.26
N ALA A 25 -9.68 0.81 -0.02
CA ALA A 25 -11.04 0.84 0.55
C ALA A 25 -11.99 1.76 -0.23
N LYS A 26 -11.49 2.92 -0.70
CA LYS A 26 -12.27 3.82 -1.55
C LYS A 26 -12.62 3.17 -2.88
N THR A 27 -11.64 2.55 -3.56
CA THR A 27 -11.88 1.84 -4.82
C THR A 27 -12.88 0.70 -4.65
N VAL A 28 -12.74 -0.13 -3.61
CA VAL A 28 -13.71 -1.20 -3.29
C VAL A 28 -15.12 -0.62 -3.16
N ARG A 29 -15.28 0.46 -2.40
CA ARG A 29 -16.57 1.11 -2.16
C ARG A 29 -17.20 1.64 -3.46
N GLU A 30 -16.44 2.34 -4.28
CA GLU A 30 -16.93 2.87 -5.57
C GLU A 30 -17.41 1.75 -6.49
N TRP A 31 -16.69 0.62 -6.52
CA TRP A 31 -17.08 -0.54 -7.30
C TRP A 31 -18.29 -1.27 -6.73
N ASP A 32 -18.39 -1.41 -5.39
CA ASP A 32 -19.54 -2.00 -4.72
C ASP A 32 -20.81 -1.18 -4.93
N GLU A 33 -20.71 0.15 -4.94
CA GLU A 33 -21.82 1.06 -5.23
C GLU A 33 -22.29 0.94 -6.71
N LYS A 34 -21.36 0.69 -7.65
CA LYS A 34 -21.67 0.49 -9.08
C LYS A 34 -22.17 -0.92 -9.42
N ARG A 35 -21.71 -1.94 -8.69
CA ARG A 35 -22.02 -3.36 -8.94
C ARG A 35 -23.53 -3.65 -9.11
N PRO A 36 -24.44 -3.17 -8.24
CA PRO A 36 -25.88 -3.45 -8.38
C PRO A 36 -26.54 -2.68 -9.53
N VAL A 37 -25.96 -1.56 -9.97
CA VAL A 37 -26.54 -0.68 -11.01
C VAL A 37 -26.09 -1.08 -12.41
N GLU A 38 -24.81 -1.42 -12.58
CA GLU A 38 -24.19 -1.54 -13.91
C GLU A 38 -23.99 -2.99 -14.39
N ARG A 39 -24.44 -4.00 -13.62
CA ARG A 39 -24.15 -5.43 -13.89
C ARG A 39 -22.67 -5.67 -14.22
N VAL A 40 -21.80 -5.09 -13.39
CA VAL A 40 -20.33 -5.21 -13.54
C VAL A 40 -19.92 -6.69 -13.58
N SER A 41 -19.13 -7.07 -14.57
CA SER A 41 -18.54 -8.41 -14.66
C SER A 41 -17.69 -8.70 -13.43
N PRO A 42 -17.89 -9.84 -12.73
CA PRO A 42 -17.08 -10.22 -11.58
C PRO A 42 -15.57 -10.25 -11.86
N VAL A 43 -15.17 -10.54 -13.11
CA VAL A 43 -13.77 -10.55 -13.55
C VAL A 43 -13.19 -9.13 -13.58
N ILE A 44 -13.98 -8.14 -14.04
CA ILE A 44 -13.54 -6.74 -14.06
C ILE A 44 -13.42 -6.20 -12.63
N TYR A 45 -14.37 -6.55 -11.76
CA TYR A 45 -14.31 -6.21 -10.34
C TYR A 45 -13.06 -6.79 -9.66
N ALA A 46 -12.78 -8.08 -9.86
CA ALA A 46 -11.61 -8.73 -9.30
C ALA A 46 -10.30 -8.13 -9.83
N ALA A 47 -10.23 -7.77 -11.12
CA ALA A 47 -9.07 -7.11 -11.71
C ALA A 47 -8.82 -5.71 -11.11
N ALA A 48 -9.88 -4.92 -10.93
CA ALA A 48 -9.78 -3.60 -10.29
C ALA A 48 -9.34 -3.71 -8.83
N LEU A 49 -9.85 -4.69 -8.10
CA LEU A 49 -9.44 -4.97 -6.72
C LEU A 49 -7.96 -5.38 -6.65
N ALA A 50 -7.53 -6.30 -7.52
CA ALA A 50 -6.14 -6.75 -7.58
C ALA A 50 -5.17 -5.60 -7.92
N ALA A 51 -5.57 -4.68 -8.81
CA ALA A 51 -4.80 -3.49 -9.13
C ALA A 51 -4.67 -2.54 -7.93
N ALA A 52 -5.77 -2.29 -7.22
CA ALA A 52 -5.79 -1.44 -6.04
C ALA A 52 -4.94 -2.02 -4.88
N SER A 53 -5.00 -3.34 -4.66
CA SER A 53 -4.24 -4.02 -3.61
C SER A 53 -2.74 -4.11 -3.87
N LYS A 54 -2.27 -3.88 -5.10
CA LYS A 54 -0.84 -4.00 -5.44
C LYS A 54 0.03 -2.98 -4.70
N GLU A 55 -0.48 -1.76 -4.53
CA GLU A 55 0.21 -0.68 -3.84
C GLU A 55 0.22 -0.90 -2.32
N ASP A 56 -0.89 -1.41 -1.77
CA ASP A 56 -0.96 -1.80 -0.35
C ASP A 56 0.01 -2.94 -0.02
N GLU A 57 0.07 -3.96 -0.87
CA GLU A 57 0.99 -5.08 -0.72
C GLU A 57 2.45 -4.63 -0.78
N ALA A 58 2.80 -3.71 -1.71
CA ALA A 58 4.13 -3.14 -1.80
C ALA A 58 4.49 -2.31 -0.55
N ALA A 59 3.56 -1.49 -0.04
CA ALA A 59 3.77 -0.72 1.19
C ALA A 59 3.92 -1.63 2.42
N ARG A 60 3.12 -2.70 2.50
CA ARG A 60 3.20 -3.71 3.55
C ARG A 60 4.53 -4.46 3.53
N LEU A 61 5.00 -4.86 2.35
CA LEU A 61 6.32 -5.49 2.18
C LEU A 61 7.44 -4.55 2.65
N SER A 62 7.40 -3.27 2.27
CA SER A 62 8.39 -2.27 2.69
C SER A 62 8.46 -2.07 4.21
N LEU A 63 7.33 -2.21 4.91
CA LEU A 63 7.27 -2.23 6.39
C LEU A 63 7.84 -3.53 6.97
N CYS A 64 7.41 -4.68 6.46
CA CYS A 64 7.86 -5.99 6.96
C CYS A 64 9.36 -6.22 6.78
N THR A 65 9.96 -5.67 5.72
CA THR A 65 11.41 -5.76 5.46
C THR A 65 12.20 -4.58 6.02
N ASN A 66 11.56 -3.69 6.78
CA ASN A 66 12.24 -2.55 7.38
C ASN A 66 13.18 -3.00 8.49
N GLN A 67 14.50 -2.93 8.26
CA GLN A 67 15.48 -3.09 9.32
C GLN A 67 15.56 -1.80 10.13
N PRO A 68 15.58 -1.86 11.47
CA PRO A 68 15.87 -0.71 12.30
C PRO A 68 17.28 -0.24 11.99
N THR A 69 17.45 0.99 11.52
CA THR A 69 18.76 1.62 11.47
C THR A 69 19.17 1.93 12.91
N GLU A 70 20.05 1.14 13.51
CA GLU A 70 20.66 1.49 14.78
C GLU A 70 21.54 2.74 14.59
N THR A 71 20.96 3.91 14.73
CA THR A 71 21.74 5.08 15.12
C THR A 71 21.90 5.02 16.63
N ASN A 72 22.91 4.29 17.11
CA ASN A 72 23.41 4.44 18.47
C ASN A 72 24.42 5.61 18.48
N PRO A 73 24.08 6.82 18.94
CA PRO A 73 25.04 7.91 19.07
C PRO A 73 25.93 7.79 20.33
N THR A 74 26.00 6.63 21.00
CA THR A 74 26.83 6.44 22.19
C THR A 74 27.67 5.18 22.11
N ALA A 75 28.74 5.23 21.32
CA ALA A 75 29.92 4.37 21.49
C ALA A 75 31.14 4.99 20.80
N SER A 76 31.79 5.95 21.49
CA SER A 76 33.24 6.14 21.63
C SER A 76 33.58 7.57 22.05
#